data_AF-A0A2T2WWU1-F1
#
_entry.id   AF-A0A2T2WWU1-F1
#
_cell.length_a   1.000
_cell.length_b   1.000
_cell.length_c   1.000
_cell.angle_alpha   90.00
_cell.angle_beta   90.00
_cell.angle_gamma   90.00
#
_symmetry.space_group_name_H-M   'P 1'
#
loop_
_entity.id
_entity.type
_entity.pdbx_description
1 polymer ?
#
loop_
_entity_poly.entity_id
_entity_poly.type
_entity_poly.pdbx_seq_one_letter_code
_entity_poly.pdbx_strand_id
1 'polypeptide(L)'
;MKTWWDFDVRAIRQVVQEQLGADREWSEPLFDAFMDKATRALSVEVPCRSCGVCYPLNQLDHICQPEDQWINAYVHSTHSAALRQTGFRPYIDLLQAKYPLLPEHRHLFRGFNFSTESAFSAFAASLGENVYETSSVTSWTTDASRAAQFARFMLPGGHPKGLRAQEIARMIDEQANMTGAFGVVLAMSVQPVQALCDISKARVGGFTESEVIVLPGVYPVTIHHIFVRKAGTTTWPQIADAQCLSM
;
A
#
# COMPACT_ATOMS: atom_id res chain seq x y z
N MET A 1 -29.10 -12.19 2.82
CA MET A 1 -28.23 -12.98 1.92
C MET A 1 -27.51 -12.00 1.02
N LYS A 2 -26.19 -12.12 0.86
CA LYS A 2 -25.43 -11.24 -0.03
C LYS A 2 -25.69 -11.58 -1.49
N THR A 3 -25.48 -10.60 -2.34
CA THR A 3 -25.59 -10.69 -3.81
C THR A 3 -24.26 -10.28 -4.44
N TRP A 4 -24.11 -10.48 -5.75
CA TRP A 4 -22.90 -10.07 -6.46
C TRP A 4 -22.66 -8.54 -6.40
N TRP A 5 -23.68 -7.73 -6.12
CA TRP A 5 -23.55 -6.27 -5.90
C TRP A 5 -22.71 -5.91 -4.67
N ASP A 6 -22.57 -6.85 -3.73
CA ASP A 6 -21.75 -6.71 -2.52
C ASP A 6 -20.25 -6.93 -2.79
N PHE A 7 -19.87 -7.16 -4.05
CA PHE A 7 -18.49 -7.35 -4.52
C PHE A 7 -18.08 -6.25 -5.50
N ASP A 8 -16.79 -5.91 -5.59
CA ASP A 8 -16.32 -4.85 -6.52
C ASP A 8 -16.25 -5.38 -7.96
N VAL A 9 -17.43 -5.50 -8.58
CA VAL A 9 -17.61 -6.04 -9.92
C VAL A 9 -16.89 -5.23 -11.01
N ARG A 10 -16.47 -3.99 -10.73
CA ARG A 10 -15.65 -3.19 -11.64
C ARG A 10 -14.27 -3.83 -11.88
N ALA A 11 -13.72 -4.52 -10.89
CA ALA A 11 -12.47 -5.28 -11.03
C ALA A 11 -12.59 -6.46 -12.03
N ILE A 12 -13.82 -6.84 -12.39
CA ILE A 12 -14.17 -7.99 -13.22
C ILE A 12 -14.60 -7.55 -14.61
N ARG A 13 -14.82 -6.25 -14.82
CA ARG A 13 -15.34 -5.71 -16.09
C ARG A 13 -14.51 -6.19 -17.28
N GLN A 14 -13.18 -6.25 -17.13
CA GLN A 14 -12.29 -6.77 -18.15
C GLN A 14 -12.49 -8.28 -18.40
N VAL A 15 -12.58 -9.10 -17.35
CA VAL A 15 -12.81 -10.55 -17.46
C VAL A 15 -14.17 -10.85 -18.10
N VAL A 16 -15.20 -10.11 -17.73
CA VAL A 16 -16.54 -10.23 -18.32
C VAL A 16 -16.53 -9.79 -19.78
N GLN A 17 -15.85 -8.69 -20.13
CA GLN A 17 -15.71 -8.24 -21.52
C GLN A 17 -14.93 -9.23 -22.39
N GLU A 18 -13.85 -9.80 -21.87
CA GLU A 18 -13.06 -10.83 -22.55
C GLU A 18 -13.89 -12.10 -22.82
N GLN A 19 -14.75 -12.50 -21.89
CA GLN A 19 -15.61 -13.68 -22.06
C GLN A 19 -16.90 -13.44 -22.86
N LEU A 20 -17.43 -12.22 -22.87
CA LEU A 20 -18.62 -11.84 -23.63
C LEU A 20 -18.32 -11.36 -25.07
N GLY A 21 -17.03 -11.23 -25.42
CA GLY A 21 -16.56 -10.64 -26.66
C GLY A 21 -16.33 -9.13 -26.50
N ALA A 22 -15.11 -8.68 -26.81
CA ALA A 22 -14.60 -7.32 -26.55
C ALA A 22 -15.39 -6.19 -27.25
N ASP A 23 -16.23 -6.52 -28.24
CA ASP A 23 -16.94 -5.56 -29.09
C ASP A 23 -18.33 -5.15 -28.55
N ARG A 24 -18.78 -5.70 -27.42
CA ARG A 24 -20.09 -5.33 -26.83
C ARG A 24 -19.96 -4.21 -25.81
N GLU A 25 -20.75 -3.16 -26.01
CA GLU A 25 -20.90 -2.07 -25.04
C GLU A 25 -21.48 -2.63 -23.72
N TRP A 26 -20.90 -2.22 -22.60
CA TRP A 26 -21.29 -2.69 -21.27
C TRP A 26 -22.71 -2.23 -20.91
N SER A 27 -23.56 -3.15 -20.41
CA SER A 27 -24.85 -2.82 -19.80
C SER A 27 -25.16 -3.72 -18.60
N GLU A 28 -25.91 -3.20 -17.62
CA GLU A 28 -26.34 -3.97 -16.44
C GLU A 28 -27.11 -5.26 -16.81
N PRO A 29 -28.07 -5.26 -17.77
CA PRO A 29 -28.76 -6.49 -18.16
C PRO A 29 -27.85 -7.57 -18.76
N LEU A 30 -26.80 -7.18 -19.48
CA LEU A 30 -25.80 -8.12 -20.02
C LEU A 30 -24.96 -8.73 -18.90
N PHE A 31 -24.61 -7.92 -17.91
CA PHE A 31 -23.88 -8.38 -16.73
C PHE A 31 -24.71 -9.34 -15.90
N ASP A 32 -25.99 -9.04 -15.65
CA ASP A 32 -26.91 -9.90 -14.88
C ASP A 32 -27.06 -11.28 -15.57
N ALA A 33 -27.28 -11.28 -16.88
CA ALA A 33 -27.40 -12.51 -17.67
C ALA A 33 -26.09 -13.33 -17.71
N PHE A 34 -24.93 -12.66 -17.66
CA PHE A 34 -23.63 -13.32 -17.53
C PHE A 34 -23.48 -13.93 -16.14
N MET A 35 -23.77 -13.17 -15.08
CA MET A 35 -23.68 -13.61 -13.69
C MET A 35 -24.58 -14.81 -13.41
N ASP A 36 -25.80 -14.84 -13.96
CA ASP A 36 -26.72 -15.98 -13.84
C ASP A 36 -26.16 -17.27 -14.45
N LYS A 37 -25.35 -17.18 -15.51
CA LYS A 37 -24.66 -18.33 -16.11
C LYS A 37 -23.35 -18.67 -15.38
N ALA A 38 -22.67 -17.65 -14.90
CA ALA A 38 -21.36 -17.70 -14.25
C ALA A 38 -21.38 -18.22 -12.81
N THR A 39 -22.50 -18.08 -12.09
CA THR A 39 -22.72 -18.58 -10.72
C THR A 39 -22.36 -20.06 -10.52
N ARG A 40 -22.25 -20.85 -11.60
CA ARG A 40 -21.87 -22.26 -11.53
C ARG A 40 -20.39 -22.55 -11.83
N ALA A 41 -19.62 -21.60 -12.33
CA ALA A 41 -18.30 -21.88 -12.91
C ALA A 41 -17.19 -20.84 -12.69
N LEU A 42 -17.47 -19.66 -12.14
CA LEU A 42 -16.43 -18.64 -11.98
C LEU A 42 -15.68 -18.77 -10.65
N SER A 43 -14.47 -19.34 -10.71
CA SER A 43 -13.46 -19.33 -9.65
C SER A 43 -12.70 -17.99 -9.56
N VAL A 44 -13.20 -16.94 -10.21
CA VAL A 44 -12.55 -15.62 -10.21
C VAL A 44 -12.73 -14.98 -8.85
N GLU A 45 -11.62 -14.73 -8.17
CA GLU A 45 -11.60 -14.09 -6.86
C GLU A 45 -11.80 -12.58 -6.97
N VAL A 46 -12.76 -12.07 -6.19
CA VAL A 46 -13.13 -10.66 -6.19
C VAL A 46 -13.30 -10.12 -4.78
N PRO A 47 -12.85 -8.88 -4.52
CA PRO A 47 -12.95 -8.31 -3.19
C PRO A 47 -14.41 -8.02 -2.83
N CYS A 48 -14.84 -8.46 -1.66
CA CYS A 48 -16.09 -8.00 -1.08
C CYS A 48 -15.98 -6.50 -0.76
N ARG A 49 -16.99 -5.71 -1.13
CA ARG A 49 -17.00 -4.25 -0.88
C ARG A 49 -17.02 -3.92 0.61
N SER A 50 -17.61 -4.78 1.43
CA SER A 50 -17.69 -4.58 2.88
C SER A 50 -16.38 -4.90 3.60
N CYS A 51 -15.78 -6.06 3.31
CA CYS A 51 -14.64 -6.56 4.08
C CYS A 51 -13.32 -6.64 3.31
N GLY A 52 -13.30 -6.27 2.03
CA GLY A 52 -12.09 -6.23 1.19
C GLY A 52 -11.50 -7.59 0.83
N VAL A 53 -11.82 -8.65 1.56
CA VAL A 53 -11.34 -10.02 1.31
C VAL A 53 -11.87 -10.50 -0.04
N CYS A 54 -10.98 -11.14 -0.79
CA CYS A 54 -11.30 -11.74 -2.08
C CYS A 54 -11.99 -13.09 -1.89
N TYR A 55 -13.12 -13.28 -2.56
CA TYR A 55 -13.83 -14.56 -2.63
C TYR A 55 -14.16 -14.90 -4.08
N PRO A 56 -14.25 -16.19 -4.44
CA PRO A 56 -14.81 -16.60 -5.71
C PRO A 56 -16.20 -16.01 -5.94
N LEU A 57 -16.47 -15.50 -7.14
CA LEU A 57 -17.79 -14.94 -7.48
C LEU A 57 -18.97 -15.91 -7.31
N ASN A 58 -18.71 -17.23 -7.36
CA ASN A 58 -19.71 -18.26 -7.10
C ASN A 58 -19.90 -18.59 -5.60
N GLN A 59 -19.18 -17.94 -4.69
CA GLN A 59 -19.27 -18.08 -3.23
C GLN A 59 -19.76 -16.78 -2.58
N LEU A 60 -21.03 -16.45 -2.83
CA LEU A 60 -21.64 -15.21 -2.35
C LEU A 60 -22.01 -15.25 -0.86
N ASP A 61 -22.08 -16.44 -0.25
CA ASP A 61 -22.59 -16.68 1.11
C ASP A 61 -21.57 -16.45 2.24
N HIS A 62 -20.42 -15.83 1.96
CA HIS A 62 -19.41 -15.54 2.97
C HIS A 62 -19.92 -14.60 4.08
N ILE A 63 -19.40 -14.82 5.29
CA ILE A 63 -19.65 -13.97 6.45
C ILE A 63 -18.46 -13.04 6.64
N CYS A 64 -18.69 -11.72 6.52
CA CYS A 64 -17.66 -10.72 6.81
C CYS A 64 -17.32 -10.73 8.29
N GLN A 65 -16.06 -10.99 8.62
CA GLN A 65 -15.60 -10.87 10.00
C GLN A 65 -15.33 -9.39 10.34
N PRO A 66 -15.51 -8.96 11.60
CA PRO A 66 -15.26 -7.59 12.03
C PRO A 66 -13.83 -7.12 11.76
N GLU A 67 -12.83 -7.99 11.93
CA GLU A 67 -11.42 -7.68 11.66
C GLU A 67 -11.14 -7.41 10.18
N ASP A 68 -11.84 -8.13 9.28
CA ASP A 68 -11.74 -7.93 7.83
C ASP A 68 -12.35 -6.58 7.41
N GLN A 69 -13.48 -6.22 8.01
CA GLN A 69 -14.09 -4.91 7.80
C GLN A 69 -13.19 -3.80 8.33
N TRP A 70 -12.53 -4.01 9.46
CA TRP A 70 -11.58 -3.06 10.02
C TRP A 70 -10.37 -2.84 9.11
N ILE A 71 -9.72 -3.91 8.63
CA ILE A 71 -8.56 -3.78 7.74
C ILE A 71 -8.93 -3.15 6.40
N ASN A 72 -10.09 -3.49 5.85
CA ASN A 72 -10.61 -2.86 4.63
C ASN A 72 -10.86 -1.36 4.84
N ALA A 73 -11.47 -0.99 5.96
CA ALA A 73 -11.65 0.41 6.34
C ALA A 73 -10.31 1.13 6.54
N TYR A 74 -9.32 0.48 7.17
CA TYR A 74 -7.97 1.03 7.33
C TYR A 74 -7.32 1.36 5.97
N VAL A 75 -7.31 0.38 5.05
CA VAL A 75 -6.69 0.51 3.71
C VAL A 75 -7.37 1.61 2.87
N HIS A 76 -8.69 1.76 3.00
CA HIS A 76 -9.46 2.81 2.32
C HIS A 76 -9.54 4.14 3.08
N SER A 77 -9.07 4.19 4.33
CA SER A 77 -8.99 5.41 5.12
C SER A 77 -7.77 6.24 4.70
N THR A 78 -7.88 6.90 3.55
CA THR A 78 -6.88 7.88 3.12
C THR A 78 -6.76 9.07 4.09
N HIS A 79 -7.74 9.29 4.99
CA HIS A 79 -7.83 10.54 5.76
C HIS A 79 -8.27 10.47 7.23
N SER A 80 -8.54 9.30 7.84
CA SER A 80 -8.97 9.27 9.25
C SER A 80 -7.85 8.80 10.18
N ALA A 81 -7.14 9.75 10.79
CA ALA A 81 -6.17 9.47 11.86
C ALA A 81 -6.80 8.67 13.03
N ALA A 82 -8.10 8.85 13.26
CA ALA A 82 -8.85 8.19 14.34
C ALA A 82 -8.85 6.65 14.23
N LEU A 83 -9.10 6.08 13.03
CA LEU A 83 -9.05 4.62 12.82
C LEU A 83 -7.65 4.06 13.09
N ARG A 84 -6.60 4.80 12.74
CA ARG A 84 -5.19 4.41 12.98
C ARG A 84 -4.76 4.50 14.44
N GLN A 85 -5.50 5.23 15.27
CA GLN A 85 -5.08 5.49 16.66
C GLN A 85 -5.68 4.51 17.68
N THR A 86 -6.87 3.94 17.46
CA THR A 86 -7.55 3.22 18.56
C THR A 86 -8.43 2.02 18.18
N GLY A 87 -8.73 1.78 16.90
CA GLY A 87 -9.80 0.84 16.52
C GLY A 87 -9.46 -0.65 16.44
N PHE A 88 -8.18 -1.03 16.48
CA PHE A 88 -7.74 -2.40 16.13
C PHE A 88 -7.50 -3.32 17.33
N ARG A 89 -7.44 -2.80 18.56
CA ARG A 89 -7.03 -3.58 19.75
C ARG A 89 -7.81 -4.90 19.93
N PRO A 90 -9.14 -4.94 19.74
CA PRO A 90 -9.90 -6.20 19.86
C PRO A 90 -9.56 -7.24 18.79
N TYR A 91 -8.89 -6.83 17.71
CA TYR A 91 -8.64 -7.65 16.52
C TYR A 91 -7.17 -8.04 16.34
N ILE A 92 -6.26 -7.64 17.24
CA ILE A 92 -4.80 -7.88 17.07
C ILE A 92 -4.52 -9.36 16.82
N ASP A 93 -4.94 -10.22 17.74
CA ASP A 93 -4.63 -11.66 17.66
C ASP A 93 -5.27 -12.31 16.42
N LEU A 94 -6.48 -11.87 16.05
CA LEU A 94 -7.19 -12.36 14.86
C LEU A 94 -6.47 -11.95 13.57
N LEU A 95 -6.05 -10.68 13.46
CA LEU A 95 -5.33 -10.15 12.31
C LEU A 95 -3.94 -10.77 12.17
N GLN A 96 -3.22 -10.95 13.29
CA GLN A 96 -1.90 -11.60 13.29
C GLN A 96 -2.00 -13.08 12.92
N ALA A 97 -3.05 -13.78 13.36
CA ALA A 97 -3.29 -15.17 12.98
C ALA A 97 -3.66 -15.33 11.50
N LYS A 98 -4.48 -14.41 10.98
CA LYS A 98 -5.01 -14.48 9.60
C LYS A 98 -4.02 -13.96 8.56
N TYR A 99 -3.24 -12.95 8.91
CA TYR A 99 -2.28 -12.28 8.05
C TYR A 99 -0.91 -12.18 8.74
N PRO A 100 -0.28 -13.33 9.06
CA PRO A 100 0.98 -13.34 9.80
C PRO A 100 2.10 -12.72 8.97
N LEU A 101 3.01 -12.02 9.64
CA LEU A 101 4.27 -11.62 9.03
C LEU A 101 5.05 -12.87 8.60
N LEU A 102 5.36 -12.97 7.32
CA LEU A 102 6.07 -14.13 6.80
C LEU A 102 7.50 -14.19 7.33
N PRO A 103 8.06 -15.40 7.60
CA PRO A 103 9.39 -15.55 8.19
C PRO A 103 10.52 -14.87 7.43
N GLU A 104 10.37 -14.72 6.11
CA GLU A 104 11.31 -14.02 5.24
C GLU A 104 11.29 -12.48 5.39
N HIS A 105 10.19 -11.90 5.90
CA HIS A 105 9.96 -10.46 5.99
C HIS A 105 10.48 -9.85 7.30
N ARG A 106 11.74 -10.13 7.66
CA ARG A 106 12.34 -9.59 8.91
C ARG A 106 12.72 -8.11 8.83
N HIS A 107 12.90 -7.60 7.62
CA HIS A 107 13.20 -6.22 7.35
C HIS A 107 12.05 -5.57 6.57
N LEU A 108 11.55 -4.47 7.11
CA LEU A 108 10.52 -3.65 6.47
C LEU A 108 11.11 -2.31 6.09
N PHE A 109 10.61 -1.72 5.01
CA PHE A 109 11.13 -0.49 4.43
C PHE A 109 10.06 0.59 4.37
N ARG A 110 10.49 1.84 4.53
CA ARG A 110 9.63 3.01 4.35
C ARG A 110 10.39 4.16 3.73
N GLY A 111 9.82 4.72 2.67
CA GLY A 111 10.33 5.92 2.02
C GLY A 111 9.78 7.17 2.68
N PHE A 112 10.68 8.12 2.97
CA PHE A 112 10.37 9.46 3.43
C PHE A 112 10.91 10.47 2.44
N ASN A 113 10.17 11.55 2.23
CA ASN A 113 10.57 12.66 1.38
C ASN A 113 10.58 13.95 2.20
N PHE A 114 11.66 14.73 2.08
CA PHE A 114 11.86 15.96 2.83
C PHE A 114 11.99 17.14 1.88
N SER A 115 11.16 18.16 2.08
CA SER A 115 11.14 19.35 1.24
C SER A 115 12.41 20.20 1.35
N THR A 116 13.08 20.20 2.52
CA THR A 116 14.27 21.00 2.81
C THR A 116 15.36 20.19 3.50
N GLU A 117 16.60 20.68 3.39
CA GLU A 117 17.75 20.14 4.15
C GLU A 117 17.53 20.21 5.66
N SER A 118 16.96 21.30 6.16
CA SER A 118 16.67 21.45 7.59
C SER A 118 15.68 20.41 8.11
N ALA A 119 14.65 20.06 7.32
CA ALA A 119 13.68 19.03 7.68
C ALA A 119 14.33 17.64 7.72
N PHE A 120 15.20 17.34 6.75
CA PHE A 120 15.99 16.12 6.75
C PHE A 120 16.93 16.05 7.97
N SER A 121 17.70 17.10 8.24
CA SER A 121 18.63 17.13 9.37
C SER A 121 17.93 16.97 10.72
N ALA A 122 16.75 17.60 10.89
CA ALA A 122 15.94 17.43 12.09
C ALA A 122 15.46 15.97 12.25
N PHE A 123 15.03 15.34 11.15
CA PHE A 123 14.66 13.93 11.15
C PHE A 123 15.84 13.00 11.44
N ALA A 124 16.99 13.22 10.81
CA ALA A 124 18.19 12.42 11.05
C ALA A 124 18.65 12.54 12.51
N ALA A 125 18.58 13.73 13.09
CA ALA A 125 18.84 13.94 14.51
C ALA A 125 17.81 13.25 15.42
N SER A 126 16.53 13.22 15.02
CA SER A 126 15.48 12.54 15.80
C SER A 126 15.61 11.02 15.83
N LEU A 127 16.30 10.43 14.85
CA LEU A 127 16.57 8.98 14.85
C LEU A 127 17.61 8.58 15.90
N GLY A 128 18.34 9.54 16.49
CA GLY A 128 19.24 9.34 17.63
C GLY A 128 20.10 8.09 17.49
N GLU A 129 19.88 7.11 18.38
CA GLU A 129 20.55 5.81 18.43
C GLU A 129 20.04 4.79 17.39
N ASN A 130 19.64 5.24 16.20
CA ASN A 130 19.06 4.37 15.16
C ASN A 130 17.70 3.76 15.58
N VAL A 131 16.83 4.59 16.15
CA VAL A 131 15.52 4.19 16.69
C VAL A 131 14.39 4.99 16.06
N TYR A 132 13.31 4.31 15.70
CA TYR A 132 12.05 4.91 15.25
C TYR A 132 10.94 4.62 16.27
N GLU A 133 10.36 5.68 16.82
CA GLU A 133 9.23 5.59 17.73
C GLU A 133 7.93 6.00 17.02
N THR A 134 6.87 5.22 17.25
CA THR A 134 5.53 5.55 16.75
C THR A 134 4.46 5.21 17.76
N SER A 135 3.53 6.15 17.97
CA SER A 135 2.40 6.00 18.90
C SER A 135 1.12 5.47 18.23
N SER A 136 1.15 5.25 16.92
CA SER A 136 0.02 4.76 16.11
C SER A 136 0.44 3.63 15.19
N VAL A 137 -0.52 2.88 14.63
CA VAL A 137 -0.16 1.91 13.59
C VAL A 137 0.43 2.61 12.37
N THR A 138 1.43 2.00 11.76
CA THR A 138 2.12 2.57 10.61
C THR A 138 2.23 1.58 9.46
N SER A 139 2.16 2.14 8.24
CA SER A 139 2.31 1.43 6.99
C SER A 139 3.78 1.30 6.59
N TRP A 140 4.21 0.08 6.29
CA TRP A 140 5.55 -0.25 5.79
C TRP A 140 5.44 -1.23 4.62
N THR A 141 6.53 -1.45 3.88
CA THR A 141 6.56 -2.42 2.77
C THR A 141 7.73 -3.38 2.90
N THR A 142 7.61 -4.58 2.33
CA THR A 142 8.70 -5.56 2.28
C THR A 142 9.64 -5.33 1.10
N ASP A 143 9.32 -4.37 0.23
CA ASP A 143 10.07 -4.04 -0.99
C ASP A 143 10.83 -2.72 -0.85
N ALA A 144 12.16 -2.79 -0.71
CA ALA A 144 13.04 -1.63 -0.66
C ALA A 144 12.98 -0.77 -1.92
N SER A 145 12.76 -1.37 -3.10
CA SER A 145 12.64 -0.63 -4.35
C SER A 145 11.36 0.21 -4.37
N ARG A 146 10.25 -0.34 -3.85
CA ARG A 146 9.01 0.41 -3.68
C ARG A 146 9.18 1.55 -2.68
N ALA A 147 9.81 1.30 -1.52
CA ALA A 147 10.13 2.36 -0.57
C ALA A 147 11.02 3.46 -1.18
N ALA A 148 12.00 3.10 -2.02
CA ALA A 148 12.82 4.06 -2.75
C ALA A 148 12.02 4.89 -3.75
N GLN A 149 10.99 4.32 -4.39
CA GLN A 149 10.08 5.08 -5.26
C GLN A 149 9.32 6.15 -4.46
N PHE A 150 8.80 5.82 -3.28
CA PHE A 150 8.17 6.80 -2.37
C PHE A 150 9.15 7.87 -1.87
N ALA A 151 10.39 7.49 -1.56
CA ALA A 151 11.39 8.45 -1.10
C ALA A 151 11.77 9.46 -2.20
N ARG A 152 11.80 9.02 -3.46
CA ARG A 152 12.16 9.85 -4.63
C ARG A 152 11.00 10.65 -5.20
N PHE A 153 9.77 10.15 -5.06
CA PHE A 153 8.57 10.72 -5.66
C PHE A 153 7.43 10.67 -4.64
N MET A 154 6.61 11.72 -4.55
CA MET A 154 5.26 11.54 -3.99
C MET A 154 4.51 10.53 -4.86
N LEU A 155 4.30 9.35 -4.31
CA LEU A 155 3.60 8.21 -4.89
C LEU A 155 2.63 7.68 -3.82
N PRO A 156 1.64 6.88 -4.18
CA PRO A 156 0.36 7.23 -4.80
C PRO A 156 -0.72 7.65 -3.78
N GLY A 157 -1.42 8.73 -4.09
CA GLY A 157 -2.79 8.95 -3.60
C GLY A 157 -3.72 9.11 -4.79
N GLY A 158 -4.47 8.09 -5.16
CA GLY A 158 -5.69 8.20 -5.98
C GLY A 158 -5.62 8.63 -7.46
N HIS A 159 -4.47 9.03 -8.01
CA HIS A 159 -4.42 9.52 -9.41
C HIS A 159 -4.29 8.40 -10.47
N PRO A 160 -5.10 8.43 -11.56
CA PRO A 160 -4.95 7.52 -12.70
C PRO A 160 -3.56 7.62 -13.36
N LYS A 161 -2.99 6.48 -13.77
CA LYS A 161 -1.63 6.38 -14.36
C LYS A 161 -1.37 7.36 -15.51
N GLY A 162 -2.37 7.62 -16.37
CA GLY A 162 -2.24 8.51 -17.52
C GLY A 162 -2.08 9.99 -17.15
N LEU A 163 -2.89 10.47 -16.19
CA LEU A 163 -2.79 11.84 -15.67
C LEU A 163 -1.46 12.06 -14.96
N ARG A 164 -0.96 11.04 -14.27
CA ARG A 164 0.34 11.11 -13.60
C ARG A 164 1.51 11.20 -14.58
N ALA A 165 1.50 10.42 -15.66
CA ALA A 165 2.54 10.54 -16.69
C ALA A 165 2.55 11.96 -17.29
N GLN A 166 1.37 12.54 -17.48
CA GLN A 166 1.20 13.92 -17.94
C GLN A 166 1.62 14.96 -16.90
N GLU A 167 1.31 14.75 -15.61
CA GLU A 167 1.75 15.65 -14.53
C GLU A 167 3.26 15.58 -14.30
N ILE A 168 3.85 14.40 -14.35
CA ILE A 168 5.31 14.21 -14.29
C ILE A 168 5.95 14.89 -15.51
N ALA A 169 5.45 14.64 -16.73
CA ALA A 169 5.96 15.28 -17.95
C ALA A 169 5.81 16.80 -17.89
N ARG A 170 4.63 17.31 -17.51
CA ARG A 170 4.37 18.74 -17.32
C ARG A 170 5.26 19.36 -16.27
N MET A 171 5.49 18.71 -15.13
CA MET A 171 6.39 19.19 -14.08
C MET A 171 7.85 19.20 -14.52
N ILE A 172 8.26 18.21 -15.33
CA ILE A 172 9.58 18.18 -15.98
C ILE A 172 9.71 19.36 -16.96
N ASP A 173 8.70 19.60 -17.79
CA ASP A 173 8.68 20.66 -18.79
C ASP A 173 8.63 22.07 -18.16
N GLU A 174 7.86 22.23 -17.08
CA GLU A 174 7.70 23.48 -16.32
C GLU A 174 8.90 23.77 -15.39
N GLN A 175 9.91 22.88 -15.33
CA GLN A 175 10.96 22.89 -14.30
C GLN A 175 10.40 23.02 -12.87
N ALA A 176 9.17 22.56 -12.67
CA ALA A 176 8.49 22.63 -11.39
C ALA A 176 9.13 21.61 -10.44
N ASN A 177 9.39 22.02 -9.19
CA ASN A 177 10.10 21.20 -8.22
C ASN A 177 9.34 19.89 -7.94
N MET A 178 9.98 18.75 -8.23
CA MET A 178 9.46 17.39 -7.95
C MET A 178 9.38 17.01 -6.45
N THR A 179 9.28 18.00 -5.56
CA THR A 179 8.77 17.91 -4.17
C THR A 179 9.71 17.55 -3.01
N GLY A 180 11.05 17.57 -3.17
CA GLY A 180 11.92 17.72 -1.99
C GLY A 180 13.44 17.76 -2.22
N ALA A 181 14.19 18.18 -1.20
CA ALA A 181 15.66 18.26 -1.19
C ALA A 181 16.33 16.90 -0.92
N PHE A 182 15.68 16.05 -0.13
CA PHE A 182 16.19 14.73 0.29
C PHE A 182 15.10 13.66 0.23
N GLY A 183 15.46 12.46 -0.22
CA GLY A 183 14.67 11.25 -0.04
C GLY A 183 15.42 10.26 0.85
N VAL A 184 14.75 9.61 1.79
CA VAL A 184 15.36 8.64 2.71
C VAL A 184 14.58 7.33 2.68
N VAL A 185 15.27 6.21 2.60
CA VAL A 185 14.68 4.89 2.85
C VAL A 185 15.15 4.42 4.21
N LEU A 186 14.22 4.23 5.14
CA LEU A 186 14.48 3.53 6.38
C LEU A 186 14.26 2.03 6.20
N ALA A 187 15.14 1.23 6.77
CA ALA A 187 14.93 -0.19 7.01
C ALA A 187 14.69 -0.40 8.51
N MET A 188 13.69 -1.20 8.86
CA MET A 188 13.30 -1.52 10.22
C MET A 188 13.44 -3.02 10.44
N SER A 189 14.02 -3.41 11.58
CA SER A 189 13.99 -4.81 12.02
C SER A 189 12.78 -5.04 12.89
N VAL A 190 11.96 -6.05 12.56
CA VAL A 190 10.69 -6.30 13.24
C VAL A 190 10.52 -7.77 13.61
N GLN A 191 9.94 -8.04 14.77
CA GLN A 191 9.49 -9.38 15.16
C GLN A 191 8.03 -9.60 14.75
N PRO A 192 7.60 -10.85 14.50
CA PRO A 192 6.23 -11.14 14.09
C PRO A 192 5.16 -10.54 15.02
N VAL A 193 5.38 -10.60 16.33
CA VAL A 193 4.46 -10.06 17.34
C VAL A 193 4.32 -8.52 17.31
N GLN A 194 5.23 -7.83 16.63
CA GLN A 194 5.24 -6.37 16.52
C GLN A 194 4.59 -5.87 15.22
N ALA A 195 4.21 -6.77 14.31
CA ALA A 195 3.43 -6.47 13.12
C ALA A 195 1.96 -6.79 13.38
N LEU A 196 1.04 -5.89 12.99
CA LEU A 196 -0.40 -6.12 13.08
C LEU A 196 -0.87 -7.12 12.02
N CYS A 197 -0.46 -6.91 10.77
CA CYS A 197 -0.78 -7.80 9.66
C CYS A 197 0.14 -7.56 8.45
N ASP A 198 0.43 -8.63 7.71
CA ASP A 198 1.06 -8.59 6.40
C ASP A 198 0.01 -8.83 5.30
N ILE A 199 -0.44 -7.77 4.64
CA ILE A 199 -1.43 -7.83 3.57
C ILE A 199 -0.77 -7.76 2.18
N SER A 200 0.55 -7.94 2.12
CA SER A 200 1.34 -7.81 0.88
C SER A 200 0.87 -8.72 -0.25
N LYS A 201 0.44 -9.93 0.11
CA LYS A 201 -0.02 -10.98 -0.81
C LYS A 201 -1.54 -11.15 -0.82
N ALA A 202 -2.22 -10.72 0.25
CA ALA A 202 -3.64 -10.98 0.46
C ALA A 202 -4.58 -10.11 -0.38
N ARG A 203 -4.10 -9.00 -0.97
CA ARG A 203 -4.89 -8.07 -1.81
C ARG A 203 -6.22 -7.69 -1.14
N VAL A 204 -6.14 -7.12 0.05
CA VAL A 204 -7.32 -6.61 0.76
C VAL A 204 -7.84 -5.36 0.04
N GLY A 205 -9.04 -5.45 -0.53
CA GLY A 205 -9.68 -4.39 -1.31
C GLY A 205 -9.00 -4.15 -2.66
N GLY A 206 -9.19 -2.95 -3.22
CA GLY A 206 -8.56 -2.53 -4.49
C GLY A 206 -7.14 -1.98 -4.35
N PHE A 207 -6.51 -2.15 -3.19
CA PHE A 207 -5.21 -1.54 -2.90
C PHE A 207 -4.10 -2.34 -3.58
N THR A 208 -3.42 -1.68 -4.52
CA THR A 208 -2.37 -2.32 -5.33
C THR A 208 -1.05 -2.48 -4.60
N GLU A 209 -0.92 -1.89 -3.41
CA GLU A 209 0.35 -1.84 -2.72
C GLU A 209 0.49 -2.94 -1.68
N SER A 210 1.66 -3.56 -1.69
CA SER A 210 2.05 -4.54 -0.70
C SER A 210 2.43 -3.83 0.59
N GLU A 211 1.54 -3.90 1.58
CA GLU A 211 1.67 -3.24 2.88
C GLU A 211 1.81 -4.26 4.01
N VAL A 212 2.68 -3.91 4.96
CA VAL A 212 2.75 -4.50 6.29
C VAL A 212 2.39 -3.41 7.29
N ILE A 213 1.38 -3.66 8.12
CA ILE A 213 0.97 -2.73 9.17
C ILE A 213 1.73 -3.08 10.44
N VAL A 214 2.39 -2.10 11.02
CA VAL A 214 3.23 -2.22 12.21
C VAL A 214 2.50 -1.59 13.40
N LEU A 215 2.59 -2.23 14.57
CA LEU A 215 1.98 -1.75 15.80
C LEU A 215 2.67 -0.46 16.33
N PRO A 216 2.04 0.28 17.26
CA PRO A 216 2.75 1.29 18.04
C PRO A 216 3.91 0.68 18.82
N GLY A 217 5.04 1.39 18.89
CA GLY A 217 6.22 0.92 19.61
C GLY A 217 7.49 1.66 19.24
N VAL A 218 8.60 1.09 19.70
CA VAL A 218 9.96 1.59 19.49
C VAL A 218 10.73 0.52 18.71
N TYR A 219 11.30 0.92 17.58
CA TYR A 219 11.85 -0.01 16.60
C TYR A 219 13.30 0.32 16.24
N PRO A 220 14.20 -0.67 16.20
CA PRO A 220 15.52 -0.49 15.60
C PRO A 220 15.38 -0.23 14.10
N VAL A 221 15.95 0.88 13.63
CA VAL A 221 15.94 1.26 12.22
C VAL A 221 17.32 1.65 11.74
N THR A 222 17.59 1.50 10.45
CA THR A 222 18.80 2.06 9.84
C THR A 222 18.42 2.84 8.60
N ILE A 223 19.23 3.85 8.27
CA ILE A 223 19.10 4.52 6.98
C ILE A 223 19.68 3.58 5.92
N HIS A 224 18.81 3.00 5.11
CA HIS A 224 19.19 2.09 4.04
C HIS A 224 19.74 2.86 2.83
N HIS A 225 19.06 3.94 2.44
CA HIS A 225 19.48 4.81 1.34
C HIS A 225 19.14 6.27 1.61
N ILE A 226 20.01 7.17 1.13
CA ILE A 226 19.76 8.61 1.06
C ILE A 226 19.89 9.04 -0.39
N PHE A 227 18.85 9.70 -0.90
CA PHE A 227 18.84 10.36 -2.19
C PHE A 227 19.07 11.85 -1.95
N VAL A 228 20.27 12.33 -2.26
CA VAL A 228 20.62 13.76 -2.19
C VAL A 228 20.52 14.35 -3.58
N ARG A 229 19.76 15.44 -3.73
CA ARG A 229 19.73 16.18 -4.99
C ARG A 229 21.07 16.90 -5.21
N LYS A 230 21.64 16.80 -6.41
CA LYS A 230 22.67 17.74 -6.89
C LYS A 230 22.00 18.87 -7.67
N ALA A 231 22.39 20.11 -7.40
CA ALA A 231 21.92 21.25 -8.18
C ALA A 231 22.34 21.07 -9.66
N GLY A 232 21.43 21.32 -10.60
CA GLY A 232 21.70 21.20 -12.04
C GLY A 232 21.60 19.79 -12.64
N THR A 233 21.24 18.75 -11.88
CA THR A 233 21.06 17.38 -12.42
C THR A 233 19.58 16.99 -12.47
N THR A 234 19.11 16.57 -13.64
CA THR A 234 17.76 16.02 -13.88
C THR A 234 17.70 14.49 -13.69
N THR A 235 18.84 13.86 -13.50
CA THR A 235 18.98 12.42 -13.26
C THR A 235 19.31 12.17 -11.79
N TRP A 236 18.48 11.37 -11.12
CA TRP A 236 18.87 10.77 -9.84
C TRP A 236 20.08 9.86 -10.10
N PRO A 237 21.17 9.94 -9.31
CA PRO A 237 22.25 8.98 -9.45
C PRO A 237 21.65 7.58 -9.33
N GLN A 238 21.97 6.70 -10.28
CA GLN A 238 21.65 5.28 -10.17
C GLN A 238 22.17 4.80 -8.81
N ILE A 239 21.39 3.91 -8.17
CA ILE A 239 21.58 3.39 -6.81
C ILE A 239 23.07 3.21 -6.55
N ALA A 240 23.66 4.15 -5.82
CA ALA A 240 24.95 3.95 -5.21
C ALA A 240 24.62 3.45 -3.81
N ASP A 241 24.94 2.19 -3.54
CA ASP A 241 24.85 1.62 -2.21
C ASP A 241 25.50 2.58 -1.21
N ALA A 242 24.81 2.80 -0.10
CA ALA A 242 25.25 3.73 0.93
C ALA A 242 26.60 3.24 1.49
N GLN A 243 27.70 3.76 0.96
CA GLN A 243 28.99 3.63 1.62
C GLN A 243 28.88 4.39 2.93
N CYS A 244 29.07 3.63 4.01
CA CYS A 244 29.08 4.08 5.39
C CYS A 244 29.79 5.44 5.51
N LEU A 245 29.04 6.47 5.90
CA LEU A 245 29.63 7.66 6.50
C LEU A 245 30.13 7.23 7.87
N SER A 246 31.39 6.80 7.92
CA SER A 246 32.16 6.69 9.14
C SER A 246 32.62 8.11 9.52
N MET A 247 32.22 8.55 10.70
CA MET A 247 33.02 9.47 11.51
C MET A 247 33.71 8.65 12.59
#